data_AF-A0A1E7DNJ1-F1
#
_entry.id   AF-A0A1E7DNJ1-F1
#
_cell.length_a   1.000
_cell.length_b   1.000
_cell.length_c   1.000
_cell.angle_alpha   90.00
_cell.angle_beta   90.00
_cell.angle_gamma   90.00
#
_symmetry.space_group_name_H-M   'P 1'
#
loop_
_entity.id
_entity.type
_entity.pdbx_description
1 polymer ?
#
loop_
_entity_poly.entity_id
_entity_poly.type
_entity_poly.pdbx_seq_one_letter_code
_entity_poly.pdbx_strand_id
1 'polypeptide(L)'
;MGNKTQFHVGDWVQGETWDKQRIYGYVVKIENPEDITKVYIMDSVNEELIGRMIRVLTKSLQPVLEQEPAEASLEQLIDMALLTKDEEWFEQLSAELRKLKKQYS
;
A
#
# COMPACT_ATOMS: atom_id res chain seq x y z
N MET A 1 -9.41 21.69 -13.41
CA MET A 1 -10.17 20.42 -13.46
C MET A 1 -9.44 19.41 -12.60
N GLY A 2 -10.09 18.87 -11.55
CA GLY A 2 -9.44 17.90 -10.67
C GLY A 2 -9.28 16.55 -11.39
N ASN A 3 -8.07 16.02 -11.42
CA ASN A 3 -7.81 14.66 -11.89
C ASN A 3 -8.68 13.70 -11.06
N LYS A 4 -9.70 13.10 -11.67
CA LYS A 4 -10.37 11.94 -11.07
C LYS A 4 -9.34 10.82 -11.08
N THR A 5 -8.69 10.58 -9.96
CA THR A 5 -7.89 9.37 -9.78
C THR A 5 -8.84 8.18 -9.91
N GLN A 6 -8.75 7.51 -11.05
CA GLN A 6 -9.52 6.29 -11.30
C GLN A 6 -8.74 5.15 -10.66
N PHE A 7 -9.31 4.59 -9.59
CA PHE A 7 -8.78 3.37 -8.97
C PHE A 7 -9.15 2.16 -9.82
N HIS A 8 -8.38 1.08 -9.69
CA HIS A 8 -8.66 -0.23 -10.23
C HIS A 8 -8.76 -1.25 -9.10
N VAL A 9 -9.40 -2.39 -9.36
CA VAL A 9 -9.42 -3.52 -8.42
C VAL A 9 -7.99 -4.00 -8.22
N GLY A 10 -7.55 -4.09 -6.96
CA GLY A 10 -6.19 -4.44 -6.56
C GLY A 10 -5.33 -3.24 -6.17
N ASP A 11 -5.74 -2.01 -6.47
CA ASP A 11 -4.96 -0.82 -6.11
C ASP A 11 -4.91 -0.63 -4.59
N TRP A 12 -3.71 -0.31 -4.09
CA TRP A 12 -3.51 0.12 -2.72
C TRP A 12 -4.04 1.53 -2.51
N VAL A 13 -4.87 1.68 -1.49
CA VAL A 13 -5.54 2.94 -1.16
C VAL A 13 -5.43 3.22 0.32
N GLN A 14 -5.23 4.49 0.63
CA GLN A 14 -5.34 5.03 1.98
C GLN A 14 -6.49 6.04 1.98
N GLY A 15 -7.21 6.13 3.08
CA GLY A 15 -8.27 7.12 3.18
C GLY A 15 -8.83 7.28 4.57
N GLU A 16 -9.96 7.96 4.62
CA GLU A 16 -10.72 8.18 5.83
C GLU A 16 -12.15 7.68 5.66
N THR A 17 -12.64 6.97 6.67
CA THR A 17 -14.04 6.58 6.80
C THR A 17 -14.92 7.79 7.15
N TRP A 18 -16.24 7.60 7.16
CA TRP A 18 -17.21 8.66 7.50
C TRP A 18 -17.02 9.25 8.90
N ASP A 19 -16.52 8.45 9.84
CA ASP A 19 -16.17 8.83 11.21
C ASP A 19 -14.73 9.33 11.34
N LYS A 20 -14.06 9.66 10.23
CA LYS A 20 -12.69 10.19 10.15
C LYS A 20 -11.63 9.24 10.70
N GLN A 21 -11.87 7.94 10.67
CA GLN A 21 -10.84 6.95 11.00
C GLN A 21 -9.97 6.69 9.79
N ARG A 22 -8.65 6.71 10.00
CA ARG A 22 -7.69 6.38 8.95
C ARG A 22 -7.73 4.88 8.67
N ILE A 23 -7.78 4.57 7.40
CA ILE A 23 -7.79 3.21 6.88
C ILE A 23 -6.73 3.04 5.79
N TYR A 24 -6.17 1.85 5.74
CA TYR A 24 -5.23 1.41 4.72
C TYR A 24 -5.65 0.03 4.22
N GLY A 25 -5.65 -0.15 2.90
CA GLY A 25 -6.17 -1.36 2.29
C GLY A 25 -6.06 -1.36 0.78
N TYR A 26 -6.76 -2.30 0.15
CA TYR A 26 -6.79 -2.41 -1.31
C TYR A 26 -8.23 -2.46 -1.84
N VAL A 27 -8.40 -2.00 -3.07
CA VAL A 27 -9.71 -1.95 -3.74
C VAL A 27 -10.15 -3.36 -4.13
N VAL A 28 -11.27 -3.82 -3.59
CA VAL A 28 -11.89 -5.10 -3.95
C VAL A 28 -12.88 -4.94 -5.09
N LYS A 29 -13.61 -3.82 -5.10
CA LYS A 29 -14.65 -3.55 -6.10
C LYS A 29 -14.96 -2.06 -6.18
N ILE A 30 -15.17 -1.56 -7.39
CA ILE A 30 -15.72 -0.23 -7.64
C ILE A 30 -17.21 -0.41 -7.91
N GLU A 31 -18.06 0.25 -7.11
CA GLU A 31 -19.51 0.17 -7.28
C GLU A 31 -20.01 1.19 -8.32
N ASN A 32 -21.22 0.97 -8.84
CA ASN A 32 -21.91 1.93 -9.71
C ASN A 32 -23.06 2.56 -8.91
N PRO A 33 -23.10 3.90 -8.75
CA PRO A 33 -22.18 4.90 -9.30
C PRO A 33 -20.77 4.85 -8.69
N GLU A 34 -19.74 5.23 -9.45
CA GLU A 34 -18.29 5.19 -9.10
C GLU A 34 -17.89 6.03 -7.87
N ASP A 35 -18.85 6.63 -7.19
CA ASP A 35 -18.66 7.42 -5.98
C ASP A 35 -18.38 6.54 -4.74
N ILE A 36 -18.63 5.23 -4.83
CA ILE A 36 -18.41 4.27 -3.74
C ILE A 36 -17.45 3.17 -4.19
N THR A 37 -16.39 2.99 -3.40
CA THR A 37 -15.39 1.93 -3.58
C THR A 37 -15.40 1.00 -2.37
N LYS A 38 -15.41 -0.31 -2.62
CA LYS A 38 -15.29 -1.34 -1.59
C LYS A 38 -13.81 -1.67 -1.38
N VAL A 39 -13.33 -1.47 -0.17
CA VAL A 39 -11.92 -1.63 0.22
C VAL A 39 -11.81 -2.73 1.27
N TYR A 40 -10.83 -3.62 1.11
CA TYR A 40 -10.44 -4.57 2.14
C TYR A 40 -9.38 -3.93 3.03
N ILE A 41 -9.63 -3.89 4.33
CA ILE A 41 -8.80 -3.16 5.29
C ILE A 41 -7.69 -4.06 5.80
N MET A 42 -6.46 -3.63 5.59
CA MET A 42 -5.24 -4.28 6.06
C MET A 42 -4.74 -3.67 7.36
N ASP A 43 -4.93 -2.35 7.53
CA ASP A 43 -4.54 -1.62 8.73
C ASP A 43 -5.49 -0.43 8.98
N SER A 44 -5.79 -0.16 10.24
CA SER A 44 -6.61 0.97 10.67
C SER A 44 -6.37 1.28 12.14
N VAL A 45 -6.54 2.55 12.51
CA VAL A 45 -6.59 2.97 13.92
C VAL A 45 -7.69 2.24 14.70
N ASN A 46 -8.75 1.82 14.00
CA ASN A 46 -9.78 0.97 14.59
C ASN A 46 -9.54 -0.49 14.21
N GLU A 47 -8.98 -1.26 15.14
CA GLU A 47 -8.64 -2.67 14.96
C GLU A 47 -9.85 -3.53 14.56
N GLU A 48 -11.09 -3.12 14.91
CA GLU A 48 -12.30 -3.84 14.52
C GLU A 48 -12.54 -3.83 13.00
N LEU A 49 -11.96 -2.87 12.28
CA LEU A 49 -12.10 -2.75 10.83
C LEU A 49 -11.12 -3.65 10.06
N ILE A 50 -10.02 -4.07 10.69
CA ILE A 50 -9.00 -4.88 10.05
C ILE A 50 -9.60 -6.23 9.62
N GLY A 51 -9.31 -6.64 8.38
CA GLY A 51 -9.86 -7.86 7.77
C GLY A 51 -11.31 -7.75 7.28
N ARG A 52 -11.94 -6.58 7.41
CA ARG A 52 -13.29 -6.33 6.89
C ARG A 52 -13.24 -5.67 5.51
N MET A 53 -14.31 -5.88 4.75
CA MET A 53 -14.56 -5.12 3.53
C MET A 53 -15.57 -4.02 3.82
N ILE A 54 -15.16 -2.77 3.67
CA ILE A 54 -16.00 -1.60 3.93
C ILE A 54 -16.22 -0.77 2.67
N ARG A 55 -17.35 -0.07 2.63
CA ARG A 55 -17.70 0.87 1.55
C ARG A 55 -17.24 2.26 1.93
N VAL A 56 -16.37 2.83 1.11
CA VAL A 56 -15.79 4.15 1.31
C VAL A 56 -16.11 5.01 0.11
N LEU A 57 -16.31 6.30 0.33
CA LEU A 57 -16.47 7.24 -0.78
C LEU A 57 -15.16 7.31 -1.55
N THR A 58 -15.21 7.15 -2.87
CA THR A 58 -14.04 7.19 -3.74
C THR A 58 -13.27 8.51 -3.61
N LYS A 59 -13.98 9.63 -3.37
CA LYS A 59 -13.39 10.95 -3.11
C LYS A 59 -12.60 11.07 -1.80
N SER A 60 -12.82 10.16 -0.86
CA SER A 60 -12.11 10.10 0.44
C SER A 60 -10.91 9.15 0.40
N LEU A 61 -10.69 8.47 -0.74
CA LEU A 61 -9.55 7.61 -0.97
C LEU A 61 -8.46 8.38 -1.71
N GLN A 62 -7.23 8.06 -1.36
CA GLN A 62 -6.01 8.53 -1.99
C GLN A 62 -5.21 7.30 -2.43
N PRO A 63 -4.59 7.34 -3.62
CA PRO A 63 -3.70 6.28 -4.04
C PRO A 63 -2.51 6.23 -3.09
N VAL A 64 -2.12 5.04 -2.69
CA VAL A 64 -0.84 4.84 -2.03
C VAL A 64 0.18 4.86 -3.15
N LEU A 65 0.89 5.98 -3.29
CA LEU A 65 2.06 6.02 -4.15
C LEU A 65 3.03 4.98 -3.61
N GLU A 66 3.47 4.05 -4.47
CA GLU A 66 4.60 3.18 -4.18
C GLU A 66 5.74 4.09 -3.74
N GLN A 67 6.02 4.10 -2.44
CA GLN A 67 7.20 4.78 -1.96
C GLN A 67 8.38 3.96 -2.46
N GLU A 68 9.36 4.65 -3.05
CA GLU A 68 10.68 4.07 -3.26
C GLU A 68 11.05 3.31 -1.99
N PRO A 69 11.45 2.03 -2.10
CA PRO A 69 11.60 1.19 -0.93
C PRO A 69 12.62 1.85 0.00
N ALA A 70 12.15 2.26 1.18
CA ALA A 70 13.00 2.85 2.19
C ALA A 70 14.12 1.86 2.52
N GLU A 71 15.30 2.38 2.85
CA GLU A 71 16.47 1.55 3.22
C GLU A 71 16.11 0.47 4.23
N ALA A 72 15.33 0.84 5.26
CA ALA A 72 14.83 -0.07 6.29
C ALA A 72 13.94 -1.20 5.75
N SER A 73 13.12 -0.94 4.74
CA SER A 73 12.27 -1.97 4.10
C SER A 73 13.11 -2.94 3.27
N LEU A 74 14.14 -2.44 2.56
CA LEU A 74 15.08 -3.31 1.84
C LEU A 74 15.89 -4.18 2.79
N GLU A 75 16.35 -3.63 3.92
CA GLU A 75 17.06 -4.38 4.96
C GLU A 75 16.19 -5.51 5.54
N GLN A 76 14.90 -5.26 5.81
CA GLN A 76 13.97 -6.30 6.28
C GLN A 76 13.77 -7.42 5.24
N LEU A 77 13.68 -7.08 3.96
CA LEU A 77 13.56 -8.08 2.89
C LEU A 77 14.85 -8.88 2.71
N ILE A 78 16.02 -8.24 2.90
CA ILE A 78 17.32 -8.91 2.89
C ILE A 78 17.40 -9.95 4.01
N ASP A 79 16.98 -9.58 5.22
CA ASP A 79 16.92 -10.51 6.36
C ASP A 79 15.99 -11.70 6.05
N MET A 80 14.86 -11.44 5.39
CA MET A 80 13.93 -12.50 4.97
C MET A 80 14.57 -13.43 3.92
N ALA A 81 15.29 -12.89 2.94
CA ALA A 81 16.00 -13.69 1.93
C ALA A 81 17.08 -14.59 2.57
N LEU A 82 17.79 -14.08 3.59
CA LEU A 82 18.75 -14.86 4.36
C LEU A 82 18.06 -16.00 5.14
N LEU A 83 16.91 -15.75 5.75
CA LEU A 83 16.12 -16.77 6.46
C LEU A 83 15.63 -17.87 5.50
N THR A 84 15.22 -17.51 4.29
CA THR A 84 14.78 -18.47 3.28
C THR A 84 15.92 -19.09 2.48
N LYS A 85 17.17 -18.64 2.69
CA LYS A 85 18.38 -19.04 1.95
C LYS A 85 18.25 -18.81 0.44
N ASP A 86 17.55 -17.75 0.05
CA ASP A 86 17.37 -17.37 -1.34
C ASP A 86 18.48 -16.41 -1.76
N GLU A 87 19.55 -16.97 -2.35
CA GLU A 87 20.74 -16.24 -2.75
C GLU A 87 20.47 -15.27 -3.92
N GLU A 88 19.62 -15.66 -4.86
CA GLU A 88 19.28 -14.82 -6.02
C GLU A 88 18.49 -13.59 -5.55
N TRP A 89 17.51 -13.80 -4.67
CA TRP A 89 16.72 -12.71 -4.11
C TRP A 89 17.55 -11.80 -3.21
N PHE A 90 18.46 -12.35 -2.42
CA PHE A 90 19.39 -11.57 -1.59
C PHE A 90 20.30 -10.65 -2.42
N GLU A 91 20.87 -11.16 -3.51
CA GLU A 91 21.76 -10.38 -4.39
C GLU A 91 20.99 -9.23 -5.08
N GLN A 92 19.76 -9.49 -5.53
CA GLN A 92 18.90 -8.45 -6.10
C GLN A 92 18.61 -7.32 -5.10
N LEU A 93 18.16 -7.66 -3.89
CA LEU A 93 17.83 -6.69 -2.85
C LEU A 93 19.07 -5.90 -2.38
N SER A 94 20.22 -6.57 -2.25
CA SER A 94 21.49 -5.94 -1.91
C SER A 94 21.97 -4.96 -2.99
N ALA A 95 21.73 -5.27 -4.27
CA ALA A 95 22.04 -4.37 -5.37
C ALA A 95 21.15 -3.11 -5.34
N GLU A 96 19.86 -3.26 -5.09
CA GLU A 96 18.93 -2.13 -4.91
C GLU A 96 19.33 -1.26 -3.70
N LEU A 97 19.67 -1.87 -2.56
CA LEU A 97 20.16 -1.14 -1.38
C LEU A 97 21.41 -0.32 -1.67
N ARG A 98 22.36 -0.87 -2.46
CA ARG A 98 23.57 -0.15 -2.87
C ARG A 98 23.28 1.01 -3.81
N LYS A 99 22.27 0.91 -4.69
CA LYS A 99 21.83 2.01 -5.56
C LYS A 99 21.25 3.14 -4.72
N LEU A 100 20.37 2.80 -3.78
CA LEU A 100 19.78 3.77 -2.85
C LEU A 100 20.87 4.52 -2.06
N LYS A 101 21.83 3.80 -1.46
CA LYS A 101 22.96 4.41 -0.71
C LYS A 101 23.84 5.32 -1.56
N LYS A 102 24.01 5.01 -2.85
CA LYS A 102 24.76 5.87 -3.79
C LYS A 102 24.00 7.12 -4.20
N GLN A 103 22.67 7.10 -4.19
CA GLN A 103 21.84 8.24 -4.58
C GLN A 103 21.80 9.34 -3.50
N TYR A 104 22.10 8.99 -2.24
CA TYR A 104 22.15 9.91 -1.10
C TYR A 104 23.58 10.28 -0.64
N SER A 105 24.61 9.95 -1.44
CA SER A 105 26.01 10.25 -1.15
C SER A 105 26.58 11.32 -2.06
#